data_AF-A0A4Q7IR81-F1
#
_entry.id   AF-A0A4Q7IR81-F1
#
_cell.length_a   1.000
_cell.length_b   1.000
_cell.length_c   1.000
_cell.angle_alpha   90.00
_cell.angle_beta   90.00
_cell.angle_gamma   90.00
#
_symmetry.space_group_name_H-M   'P 1'
#
loop_
_entity.id
_entity.type
_entity.pdbx_description
1 polymer ?
#
loop_
_entity_poly.entity_id
_entity_poly.type
_entity_poly.pdbx_seq_one_letter_code
_entity_poly.pdbx_strand_id
1 'polypeptide(L)'
;MIGVMLKQFKYIFFVLLLSLFSNFNALAKQLTLSVGEWPPYMGSDLPNNGAIAEVIAEAFADIGYQVSFEFYPWARAMEQAQLGRVDCTGLWLKTDSRESEFYFSEPVLEEKHVFFYNRADKPILDSFEALKLYSYVGLEDFSYGLDLDNIIRAKQINMHRVSNDKQAFGMLLKNRISIYPQEMAVGYYLLRQDFSEQDMKKIAHIEQPFM
;
A
#
# COMPACT_ATOMS: atom_id res chain seq x y z
N MET A 1 73.55 -7.67 0.14
CA MET A 1 72.55 -8.00 -0.91
C MET A 1 71.32 -8.74 -0.35
N ILE A 2 71.50 -9.77 0.49
CA ILE A 2 70.40 -10.58 1.07
C ILE A 2 69.42 -9.77 1.94
N GLY A 3 69.91 -8.85 2.78
CA GLY A 3 69.05 -8.05 3.67
C GLY A 3 68.10 -7.06 2.97
N VAL A 4 68.43 -6.62 1.75
CA VAL A 4 67.56 -5.73 0.95
C VAL A 4 66.41 -6.53 0.33
N MET A 5 66.68 -7.76 -0.12
CA MET A 5 65.65 -8.66 -0.64
C MET A 5 64.62 -9.07 0.44
N LEU A 6 65.06 -9.33 1.68
CA LEU A 6 64.14 -9.63 2.79
C LEU A 6 63.22 -8.45 3.16
N LYS A 7 63.71 -7.20 3.04
CA LYS A 7 62.87 -6.01 3.26
C LYS A 7 61.81 -5.87 2.16
N GLN A 8 62.17 -6.05 0.89
CA GLN A 8 61.22 -5.98 -0.22
C GLN A 8 60.14 -7.06 -0.12
N PHE A 9 60.49 -8.27 0.31
CA PHE A 9 59.53 -9.35 0.55
C PHE A 9 58.51 -9.01 1.65
N LYS A 10 58.94 -8.32 2.72
CA LYS A 10 58.04 -7.84 3.78
C LYS A 10 57.03 -6.81 3.27
N TYR A 11 57.45 -5.85 2.43
CA TYR A 11 56.53 -4.85 1.88
C TYR A 11 55.55 -5.47 0.89
N ILE A 12 56.00 -6.40 0.03
CA ILE A 12 55.12 -7.13 -0.88
C ILE A 12 54.09 -7.95 -0.10
N PHE A 13 54.51 -8.65 0.97
CA PHE A 13 53.60 -9.39 1.83
C PHE A 13 52.59 -8.49 2.54
N PHE A 14 53.01 -7.32 3.03
CA PHE A 14 52.12 -6.35 3.67
C PHE A 14 51.08 -5.76 2.68
N VAL A 15 51.47 -5.46 1.45
CA VAL A 15 50.56 -5.00 0.39
C VAL A 15 49.59 -6.10 -0.03
N LEU A 16 50.04 -7.35 -0.14
CA LEU A 16 49.18 -8.50 -0.39
C LEU A 16 48.18 -8.72 0.75
N LEU A 17 48.61 -8.57 2.01
CA LEU A 17 47.73 -8.68 3.17
C LEU A 17 46.65 -7.59 3.17
N LEU A 18 47.00 -6.34 2.83
CA LEU A 18 46.04 -5.23 2.69
C LEU A 18 45.03 -5.44 1.56
N SER A 19 45.46 -6.05 0.45
CA SER A 19 44.55 -6.38 -0.66
C SER A 19 43.54 -7.48 -0.31
N LEU A 20 43.90 -8.40 0.60
CA LEU A 20 43.00 -9.45 1.09
C LEU A 20 41.89 -8.91 2.00
N PHE A 21 42.11 -7.78 2.69
CA PHE A 21 41.07 -7.08 3.47
C PHE A 21 40.18 -6.15 2.63
N SER A 22 40.50 -5.94 1.35
CA SER A 22 39.73 -5.08 0.45
C SER A 22 38.47 -5.76 -0.09
N ASN A 23 38.36 -7.08 0.07
CA ASN A 23 37.12 -7.82 -0.20
C ASN A 23 36.18 -7.77 1.01
N PHE A 24 35.90 -6.55 1.50
CA PHE A 24 34.67 -6.37 2.26
C PHE A 24 33.55 -6.65 1.27
N ASN A 25 32.98 -7.86 1.35
CA ASN A 25 31.82 -8.24 0.57
C ASN A 25 30.85 -7.06 0.61
N ALA A 26 30.47 -6.57 -0.58
CA ALA A 26 29.29 -5.75 -0.74
C ALA A 26 28.09 -6.64 -0.41
N LEU A 27 27.94 -6.96 0.87
CA LEU A 27 26.74 -7.57 1.41
C LEU A 27 25.69 -6.48 1.24
N ALA A 28 24.73 -6.72 0.35
CA ALA A 28 23.60 -5.82 0.16
C ALA A 28 23.07 -5.46 1.54
N LYS A 29 22.98 -4.16 1.83
CA LYS A 29 22.56 -3.71 3.14
C LYS A 29 21.09 -4.12 3.30
N GLN A 30 20.80 -4.95 4.28
CA GLN A 30 19.43 -5.38 4.56
C GLN A 30 18.68 -4.23 5.23
N LEU A 31 17.46 -3.97 4.78
CA LEU A 31 16.49 -3.10 5.45
C LEU A 31 15.25 -3.91 5.81
N THR A 32 14.74 -3.65 7.01
CA THR A 32 13.45 -4.17 7.45
C THR A 32 12.40 -3.08 7.40
N LEU A 33 11.28 -3.35 6.73
CA LEU A 33 10.13 -2.48 6.66
C LEU A 33 8.96 -3.10 7.42
N SER A 34 8.42 -2.40 8.42
CA SER A 34 7.16 -2.80 9.06
C SER A 34 5.96 -2.24 8.29
N VAL A 35 4.96 -3.07 8.00
CA VAL A 35 3.84 -2.71 7.14
C VAL A 35 2.53 -3.41 7.52
N GLY A 36 1.40 -2.94 6.99
CA GLY A 36 0.08 -3.56 7.17
C GLY A 36 -0.37 -4.41 6.00
N GLU A 37 -1.33 -5.31 6.23
CA GLU A 37 -1.98 -6.08 5.16
C GLU A 37 -2.93 -5.20 4.34
N TRP A 38 -2.68 -5.07 3.04
CA TRP A 38 -3.51 -4.29 2.13
C TRP A 38 -3.43 -4.77 0.67
N PRO A 39 -4.03 -5.93 0.37
CA PRO A 39 -4.01 -6.47 -0.98
C PRO A 39 -4.86 -5.62 -1.95
N PRO A 40 -4.47 -5.53 -3.23
CA PRO A 40 -3.41 -6.27 -3.90
C PRO A 40 -2.02 -5.61 -3.81
N TYR A 41 -1.92 -4.46 -3.15
CA TYR A 41 -0.69 -3.68 -3.10
C TYR A 41 0.37 -4.34 -2.23
N MET A 42 -0.07 -4.96 -1.14
CA MET A 42 0.79 -5.41 -0.07
C MET A 42 0.15 -6.54 0.76
N GLY A 43 0.87 -7.62 1.03
CA GLY A 43 0.41 -8.67 1.94
C GLY A 43 1.37 -9.86 2.06
N SER A 44 1.37 -10.54 3.20
CA SER A 44 2.27 -11.68 3.45
C SER A 44 2.05 -12.83 2.48
N ASP A 45 0.79 -13.03 2.07
CA ASP A 45 0.36 -14.18 1.27
C ASP A 45 0.37 -13.88 -0.24
N LEU A 46 0.73 -12.65 -0.64
CA LEU A 46 0.82 -12.25 -2.04
C LEU A 46 2.17 -12.65 -2.65
N PRO A 47 2.22 -12.99 -3.96
CA PRO A 47 3.48 -13.09 -4.68
C PRO A 47 4.30 -11.81 -4.53
N ASN A 48 5.59 -11.96 -4.23
CA ASN A 48 6.51 -10.84 -3.96
C ASN A 48 5.99 -9.83 -2.92
N ASN A 49 5.15 -10.29 -1.98
CA ASN A 49 4.46 -9.46 -1.00
C ASN A 49 3.49 -8.42 -1.58
N GLY A 50 3.17 -8.45 -2.87
CA GLY A 50 2.23 -7.54 -3.53
C GLY A 50 2.89 -6.51 -4.45
N ALA A 51 2.07 -5.88 -5.30
CA ALA A 51 2.57 -5.06 -6.40
C ALA A 51 3.41 -3.85 -5.94
N ILE A 52 3.05 -3.22 -4.82
CA ILE A 52 3.79 -2.06 -4.30
C ILE A 52 4.96 -2.48 -3.43
N ALA A 53 4.87 -3.61 -2.73
CA ALA A 53 6.01 -4.20 -2.04
C ALA A 53 7.16 -4.51 -3.02
N GLU A 54 6.84 -5.04 -4.21
CA GLU A 54 7.80 -5.28 -5.28
C GLU A 54 8.44 -3.98 -5.79
N VAL A 55 7.64 -2.93 -6.05
CA VAL A 55 8.16 -1.61 -6.46
C VAL A 55 9.12 -1.03 -5.40
N ILE A 56 8.75 -1.12 -4.11
CA ILE A 56 9.60 -0.64 -3.01
C ILE A 56 10.91 -1.44 -2.97
N ALA A 57 10.84 -2.76 -3.07
CA ALA A 57 12.01 -3.62 -3.04
C ALA A 57 12.98 -3.31 -4.20
N GLU A 58 12.47 -3.15 -5.41
CA GLU A 58 13.26 -2.79 -6.59
C GLU A 58 13.89 -1.40 -6.47
N ALA A 59 13.15 -0.41 -5.96
CA ALA A 59 13.68 0.95 -5.75
C ALA A 59 14.86 0.96 -4.75
N PHE A 60 14.83 0.12 -3.72
CA PHE A 60 15.96 -0.06 -2.81
C PHE A 60 17.08 -0.91 -3.42
N ALA A 61 16.75 -1.90 -4.26
CA ALA A 61 17.73 -2.71 -4.97
C ALA A 61 18.60 -1.86 -5.91
N ASP A 62 18.02 -0.86 -6.57
CA ASP A 62 18.72 0.09 -7.44
C ASP A 62 19.85 0.84 -6.73
N ILE A 63 19.77 0.98 -5.40
CA ILE A 63 20.79 1.63 -4.56
C ILE A 63 21.57 0.64 -3.68
N GLY A 64 21.47 -0.67 -3.97
CA GLY A 64 22.28 -1.72 -3.34
C GLY A 64 21.76 -2.21 -1.99
N TYR A 65 20.47 -2.01 -1.70
CA TYR A 65 19.81 -2.51 -0.50
C TYR A 65 18.89 -3.68 -0.82
N GLN A 66 18.75 -4.60 0.13
CA GLN A 66 17.76 -5.68 0.06
C GLN A 66 16.69 -5.44 1.12
N VAL A 67 15.42 -5.55 0.74
CA VAL A 67 14.29 -5.26 1.63
C VAL A 67 13.66 -6.55 2.13
N SER A 68 13.31 -6.59 3.41
CA SER A 68 12.41 -7.57 4.00
C SER A 68 11.21 -6.86 4.64
N PHE A 69 10.01 -7.41 4.41
CA PHE A 69 8.77 -6.87 4.96
C PHE A 69 8.32 -7.67 6.17
N GLU A 70 7.95 -6.97 7.25
CA GLU A 70 7.30 -7.54 8.42
C GLU A 70 5.87 -7.01 8.54
N PHE A 71 4.91 -7.93 8.52
CA PHE A 71 3.49 -7.62 8.50
C PHE A 71 2.90 -7.56 9.91
N TYR A 72 2.23 -6.45 10.21
CA TYR A 72 1.58 -6.20 11.50
C TYR A 72 0.22 -5.53 11.29
N PRO A 73 -0.68 -5.55 12.30
CA PRO A 73 -1.75 -4.56 12.34
C PRO A 73 -1.18 -3.14 12.22
N TRP A 74 -1.78 -2.28 11.40
CA TRP A 74 -1.24 -0.97 11.02
C TRP A 74 -0.66 -0.16 12.21
N ALA A 75 -1.42 -0.02 13.29
CA ALA A 75 -0.95 0.70 14.49
C ALA A 75 0.38 0.15 15.05
N ARG A 76 0.54 -1.18 15.03
CA ARG A 76 1.75 -1.86 15.48
C ARG A 76 2.90 -1.75 14.47
N ALA A 77 2.59 -1.69 13.17
CA ALA A 77 3.60 -1.42 12.14
C ALA A 77 4.25 -0.04 12.35
N MET A 78 3.43 1.00 12.57
CA MET A 78 3.91 2.36 12.89
C MET A 78 4.75 2.35 14.17
N GLU A 79 4.25 1.70 15.23
CA GLU A 79 4.95 1.61 16.51
C GLU A 79 6.34 0.96 16.36
N GLN A 80 6.52 -0.07 15.52
CA GLN A 80 7.85 -0.66 15.31
C GLN A 80 8.86 0.37 14.81
N ALA A 81 8.46 1.23 13.87
CA ALA A 81 9.33 2.24 13.29
C ALA A 81 9.57 3.41 14.27
N GLN A 82 8.54 3.87 14.98
CA GLN A 82 8.68 4.91 16.02
C GLN A 82 9.67 4.51 17.12
N LEU A 83 9.70 3.22 17.47
CA LEU A 83 10.61 2.68 18.48
C LEU A 83 11.99 2.31 17.92
N GLY A 84 12.25 2.56 16.64
CA GLY A 84 13.52 2.24 15.98
C GLY A 84 13.85 0.75 15.92
N ARG A 85 12.82 -0.11 15.94
CA ARG A 85 12.99 -1.58 15.87
C ARG A 85 13.14 -2.09 14.44
N VAL A 86 12.72 -1.29 13.47
CA VAL A 86 12.87 -1.52 12.04
C VAL A 86 13.42 -0.26 11.39
N ASP A 87 13.96 -0.38 10.19
CA ASP A 87 14.61 0.73 9.49
C ASP A 87 13.58 1.70 8.88
N CYS A 88 12.46 1.18 8.41
CA CYS A 88 11.43 1.95 7.70
C CYS A 88 10.03 1.38 8.00
N THR A 89 9.00 2.18 7.67
CA THR A 89 7.62 1.72 7.60
C THR A 89 6.97 2.27 6.34
N GLY A 90 6.09 1.50 5.72
CA GLY A 90 5.67 1.73 4.33
C GLY A 90 4.18 1.97 4.15
N LEU A 91 3.86 2.58 3.00
CA LEU A 91 2.50 2.68 2.45
C LEU A 91 1.52 3.52 3.31
N TRP A 92 2.05 4.56 3.94
CA TRP A 92 1.28 5.48 4.77
C TRP A 92 0.80 6.70 3.99
N LEU A 93 -0.45 7.10 4.23
CA LEU A 93 -0.90 8.44 3.88
C LEU A 93 -0.05 9.48 4.62
N LYS A 94 0.51 10.41 3.85
CA LYS A 94 1.31 11.52 4.35
C LYS A 94 0.42 12.52 5.10
N THR A 95 0.79 12.87 6.33
CA THR A 95 0.09 13.85 7.16
C THR A 95 1.08 14.67 7.96
N ASP A 96 0.72 15.92 8.33
CA ASP A 96 1.58 16.82 9.11
C ASP A 96 2.09 16.17 10.41
N SER A 97 1.22 15.41 11.09
CA SER A 97 1.60 14.68 12.31
C SER A 97 2.69 13.65 12.05
N ARG A 98 2.60 12.88 10.96
CA ARG A 98 3.59 11.84 10.64
C ARG A 98 4.87 12.44 10.09
N GLU A 99 4.78 13.53 9.32
CA GLU A 99 5.97 14.26 8.85
C GLU A 99 6.81 14.85 9.98
N SER A 100 6.19 15.14 11.14
CA SER A 100 6.93 15.59 12.32
C SER A 100 7.81 14.50 12.95
N GLU A 101 7.55 13.23 12.63
CA GLU A 101 8.24 12.06 13.20
C GLU A 101 9.06 11.29 12.16
N PHE A 102 8.72 11.37 10.87
CA PHE A 102 9.29 10.56 9.80
C PHE A 102 9.62 11.36 8.54
N TYR A 103 10.66 10.92 7.83
CA TYR A 103 10.89 11.33 6.45
C TYR A 103 10.04 10.47 5.51
N PHE A 104 9.40 11.13 4.54
CA PHE A 104 8.64 10.47 3.48
C PHE A 104 9.45 10.45 2.18
N SER A 105 9.34 9.35 1.44
CA SER A 105 9.75 9.29 0.05
C SER A 105 8.80 10.10 -0.84
N GLU A 106 9.12 10.18 -2.13
CA GLU A 106 8.10 10.44 -3.14
C GLU A 106 6.99 9.37 -3.07
N PRO A 107 5.75 9.69 -3.48
CA PRO A 107 4.64 8.74 -3.47
C PRO A 107 4.97 7.48 -4.29
N VAL A 108 4.78 6.30 -3.67
CA VAL A 108 4.92 5.00 -4.34
C VAL A 108 3.59 4.46 -4.88
N LEU A 109 2.48 5.07 -4.47
CA LEU A 109 1.12 4.73 -4.86
C LEU A 109 0.27 6.00 -4.88
N GLU A 110 -0.49 6.19 -5.96
CA GLU A 110 -1.60 7.14 -6.02
C GLU A 110 -2.90 6.34 -5.94
N GLU A 111 -3.67 6.55 -4.87
CA GLU A 111 -4.94 5.86 -4.67
C GLU A 111 -5.99 6.36 -5.65
N LYS A 112 -6.71 5.44 -6.30
CA LYS A 112 -7.84 5.80 -7.17
C LYS A 112 -9.16 5.36 -6.54
N HIS A 113 -9.78 6.27 -5.80
CA HIS A 113 -11.12 6.01 -5.26
C HIS A 113 -12.19 6.17 -6.33
N VAL A 114 -13.11 5.18 -6.38
CA VAL A 114 -14.19 5.12 -7.36
C VAL A 114 -15.50 4.75 -6.66
N PHE A 115 -16.61 4.90 -7.39
CA PHE A 115 -17.92 4.41 -6.98
C PHE A 115 -18.25 3.16 -7.77
N PHE A 116 -18.25 2.01 -7.10
CA PHE A 116 -18.74 0.75 -7.64
C PHE A 116 -20.27 0.73 -7.64
N TYR A 117 -20.85 0.15 -8.70
CA TYR A 117 -22.29 0.05 -8.89
C TYR A 117 -22.65 -1.20 -9.70
N ASN A 118 -23.93 -1.59 -9.66
CA ASN A 118 -24.45 -2.66 -10.52
C ASN A 118 -24.78 -2.11 -11.91
N ARG A 119 -24.21 -2.70 -12.97
CA ARG A 119 -24.41 -2.29 -14.37
C ARG A 119 -25.87 -2.20 -14.79
N ALA A 120 -26.75 -3.01 -14.18
CA ALA A 120 -28.18 -2.96 -14.46
C ALA A 120 -28.84 -1.65 -14.00
N ASP A 121 -28.21 -0.92 -13.07
CA ASP A 121 -28.72 0.32 -12.48
C ASP A 121 -27.57 1.33 -12.33
N LYS A 122 -27.11 1.89 -13.47
CA LYS A 122 -26.00 2.85 -13.50
C LYS A 122 -26.42 4.19 -12.87
N PRO A 123 -25.75 4.66 -11.80
CA PRO A 123 -25.99 5.99 -11.27
C PRO A 123 -25.62 7.09 -12.26
N ILE A 124 -26.40 8.18 -12.26
CA ILE A 124 -26.12 9.41 -13.00
C ILE A 124 -25.71 10.46 -11.97
N LEU A 125 -24.42 10.77 -11.92
CA LEU A 125 -23.81 11.67 -10.94
C LEU A 125 -23.23 12.89 -11.63
N ASP A 126 -24.11 13.78 -12.11
CA ASP A 126 -23.76 15.00 -12.84
C ASP A 126 -23.76 16.26 -11.96
N SER A 127 -24.06 16.10 -10.68
CA SER A 127 -24.10 17.18 -9.70
C SER A 127 -23.96 16.65 -8.27
N PHE A 128 -23.65 17.53 -7.33
CA PHE A 128 -23.66 17.22 -5.91
C PHE A 128 -25.04 16.77 -5.42
N GLU A 129 -26.13 17.37 -5.93
CA GLU A 129 -27.49 16.99 -5.54
C GLU A 129 -27.83 15.57 -6.01
N ALA A 130 -27.30 15.13 -7.16
CA ALA A 130 -27.48 13.77 -7.65
C ALA A 130 -26.89 12.72 -6.69
N LEU A 131 -25.79 13.02 -6.00
CA LEU A 131 -25.23 12.12 -4.97
C LEU A 131 -26.26 11.78 -3.90
N LYS A 132 -27.09 12.75 -3.49
CA LYS A 132 -28.06 12.58 -2.40
C LYS A 132 -29.23 11.67 -2.78
N LEU A 133 -29.43 11.38 -4.07
CA LEU A 133 -30.52 10.54 -4.59
C LEU A 133 -30.24 9.05 -4.42
N TYR A 134 -29.00 8.67 -4.18
CA TYR A 134 -28.57 7.27 -4.13
C TYR A 134 -28.34 6.78 -2.71
N SER A 135 -28.47 5.47 -2.56
CA SER A 135 -28.07 4.76 -1.34
C SER A 135 -26.63 4.29 -1.46
N TYR A 136 -25.88 4.42 -0.37
CA TYR A 136 -24.48 4.04 -0.30
C TYR A 136 -24.30 2.91 0.71
N VAL A 137 -23.28 2.10 0.49
CA VAL A 137 -22.74 1.18 1.50
C VAL A 137 -21.28 1.55 1.75
N GLY A 138 -20.83 1.39 2.99
CA GLY A 138 -19.44 1.55 3.37
C GLY A 138 -19.10 0.64 4.54
N LEU A 139 -17.83 0.39 4.76
CA LEU A 139 -17.29 -0.28 5.94
C LEU A 139 -17.40 0.59 7.20
N GLU A 140 -17.56 -0.06 8.34
CA GLU A 140 -17.38 0.54 9.67
C GLU A 140 -15.93 1.06 9.84
N ASP A 141 -15.79 2.21 10.48
CA ASP A 141 -14.51 2.86 10.82
C ASP A 141 -13.51 3.06 9.66
N PHE A 142 -14.00 3.07 8.41
CA PHE A 142 -13.20 3.31 7.21
C PHE A 142 -13.41 4.73 6.66
N SER A 143 -12.33 5.36 6.20
CA SER A 143 -12.32 6.68 5.56
C SER A 143 -12.35 6.54 4.04
N TYR A 144 -13.08 7.41 3.35
CA TYR A 144 -13.22 7.39 1.88
C TYR A 144 -12.63 8.63 1.21
N GLY A 145 -11.71 9.30 1.88
CA GLY A 145 -11.21 10.61 1.49
C GLY A 145 -11.97 11.75 2.16
N LEU A 146 -11.28 12.87 2.32
CA LEU A 146 -11.72 14.01 3.14
C LEU A 146 -13.09 14.54 2.69
N ASP A 147 -13.31 14.68 1.38
CA ASP A 147 -14.53 15.26 0.84
C ASP A 147 -15.74 14.36 1.09
N LEU A 148 -15.65 13.06 0.75
CA LEU A 148 -16.75 12.13 1.00
C LEU A 148 -17.01 11.94 2.50
N ASP A 149 -15.96 11.89 3.32
CA ASP A 149 -16.10 11.81 4.78
C ASP A 149 -16.82 13.02 5.36
N ASN A 150 -16.57 14.23 4.82
CA ASN A 150 -17.28 15.45 5.21
C ASN A 150 -18.77 15.37 4.83
N ILE A 151 -19.10 14.90 3.64
CA ILE A 151 -20.49 14.70 3.16
C ILE A 151 -21.23 13.68 4.05
N ILE A 152 -20.58 12.57 4.39
CA ILE A 152 -21.13 11.54 5.26
C ILE A 152 -21.34 12.09 6.68
N ARG A 153 -20.37 12.81 7.24
CA ARG A 153 -20.47 13.42 8.58
C ARG A 153 -21.57 14.46 8.65
N ALA A 154 -21.75 15.24 7.58
CA ALA A 154 -22.83 16.19 7.42
C ALA A 154 -24.20 15.53 7.16
N LYS A 155 -24.26 14.19 7.07
CA LYS A 155 -25.47 13.39 6.76
C LYS A 155 -26.15 13.82 5.47
N GLN A 156 -25.37 14.28 4.49
CA GLN A 156 -25.90 14.72 3.20
C GLN A 156 -26.20 13.55 2.26
N ILE A 157 -25.64 12.37 2.52
CA ILE A 157 -25.97 11.12 1.83
C ILE A 157 -26.39 10.04 2.83
N ASN A 158 -27.17 9.07 2.37
CA ASN A 158 -27.52 7.89 3.17
C ASN A 158 -26.52 6.76 2.94
N MET A 159 -25.69 6.46 3.95
CA MET A 159 -24.71 5.38 3.89
C MET A 159 -25.00 4.30 4.94
N HIS A 160 -25.27 3.10 4.46
CA HIS A 160 -25.34 1.89 5.28
C HIS A 160 -23.93 1.41 5.61
N ARG A 161 -23.65 1.18 6.90
CA ARG A 161 -22.39 0.59 7.35
C ARG A 161 -22.45 -0.94 7.42
N VAL A 162 -21.42 -1.62 6.96
CA VAL A 162 -21.24 -3.08 7.04
C VAL A 162 -19.84 -3.41 7.55
N SER A 163 -19.61 -4.65 7.98
CA SER A 163 -18.34 -5.04 8.59
C SER A 163 -17.27 -5.54 7.61
N ASN A 164 -17.60 -5.79 6.33
CA ASN A 164 -16.61 -6.20 5.32
C ASN A 164 -17.08 -5.95 3.88
N ASP A 165 -16.12 -5.91 2.95
CA ASP A 165 -16.35 -5.65 1.54
C ASP A 165 -17.24 -6.68 0.85
N LYS A 166 -17.14 -7.95 1.24
CA LYS A 166 -17.97 -9.02 0.68
C LYS A 166 -19.45 -8.76 0.92
N GLN A 167 -19.81 -8.20 2.07
CA GLN A 167 -21.18 -7.76 2.32
C GLN A 167 -21.55 -6.56 1.43
N ALA A 168 -20.68 -5.56 1.31
CA ALA A 168 -20.91 -4.37 0.50
C ALA A 168 -21.15 -4.71 -0.99
N PHE A 169 -20.24 -5.47 -1.62
CA PHE A 169 -20.41 -5.94 -3.00
C PHE A 169 -21.63 -6.86 -3.15
N GLY A 170 -21.90 -7.72 -2.16
CA GLY A 170 -23.10 -8.55 -2.14
C GLY A 170 -24.40 -7.75 -2.15
N MET A 171 -24.42 -6.55 -1.54
CA MET A 171 -25.57 -5.64 -1.58
C MET A 171 -25.74 -4.99 -2.95
N LEU A 172 -24.65 -4.57 -3.61
CA LEU A 172 -24.69 -4.06 -4.98
C LEU A 172 -25.21 -5.11 -5.96
N LEU A 173 -24.70 -6.35 -5.89
CA LEU A 173 -25.12 -7.45 -6.76
C LEU A 173 -26.60 -7.78 -6.63
N LYS A 174 -27.17 -7.56 -5.43
CA LYS A 174 -28.59 -7.78 -5.12
C LYS A 174 -29.45 -6.53 -5.30
N ASN A 175 -28.90 -5.43 -5.84
CA ASN A 175 -29.55 -4.12 -5.98
C ASN A 175 -30.20 -3.62 -4.67
N ARG A 176 -29.60 -3.93 -3.52
CA ARG A 176 -30.05 -3.43 -2.21
C ARG A 176 -29.51 -2.04 -1.90
N ILE A 177 -28.40 -1.70 -2.54
CA ILE A 177 -27.69 -0.43 -2.45
C ILE A 177 -27.23 -0.06 -3.87
N SER A 178 -27.14 1.25 -4.14
CA SER A 178 -26.77 1.76 -5.45
C SER A 178 -25.25 1.92 -5.64
N ILE A 179 -24.54 2.40 -4.60
CA ILE A 179 -23.13 2.79 -4.69
C ILE A 179 -22.30 2.21 -3.55
N TYR A 180 -21.12 1.68 -3.88
CA TYR A 180 -20.06 1.37 -2.91
C TYR A 180 -18.79 2.17 -3.25
N PRO A 181 -18.42 3.17 -2.43
CA PRO A 181 -17.12 3.84 -2.55
C PRO A 181 -15.99 2.90 -2.11
N GLN A 182 -14.96 2.74 -2.93
CA GLN A 182 -13.77 1.95 -2.60
C GLN A 182 -12.60 2.34 -3.51
N GLU A 183 -11.37 2.06 -3.09
CA GLU A 183 -10.20 2.10 -3.96
C GLU A 183 -10.35 1.07 -5.10
N MET A 184 -10.06 1.48 -6.33
CA MET A 184 -10.38 0.72 -7.54
C MET A 184 -9.69 -0.64 -7.59
N ALA A 185 -8.38 -0.71 -7.34
CA ALA A 185 -7.64 -1.97 -7.40
C ALA A 185 -8.04 -2.92 -6.27
N VAL A 186 -8.24 -2.40 -5.05
CA VAL A 186 -8.76 -3.14 -3.89
C VAL A 186 -10.13 -3.72 -4.21
N GLY A 187 -11.06 -2.92 -4.72
CA GLY A 187 -12.40 -3.37 -5.06
C GLY A 187 -12.40 -4.49 -6.11
N TYR A 188 -11.60 -4.37 -7.16
CA TYR A 188 -11.48 -5.42 -8.17
C TYR A 188 -10.74 -6.67 -7.69
N TYR A 189 -9.77 -6.53 -6.79
CA TYR A 189 -9.10 -7.66 -6.15
C TYR A 189 -10.11 -8.48 -5.32
N LEU A 190 -10.90 -7.81 -4.47
CA LEU A 190 -11.92 -8.44 -3.64
C LEU A 190 -13.02 -9.09 -4.47
N LEU A 191 -13.46 -8.44 -5.55
CA LEU A 191 -14.42 -9.03 -6.50
C LEU A 191 -13.90 -10.34 -7.11
N ARG A 192 -12.61 -10.42 -7.47
CA ARG A 192 -11.98 -11.65 -7.98
C ARG A 192 -11.87 -12.74 -6.91
N GLN A 193 -11.61 -12.35 -5.67
CA GLN A 193 -11.41 -13.28 -4.56
C GLN A 193 -12.73 -13.88 -4.07
N ASP A 194 -13.79 -13.07 -3.95
CA ASP A 194 -15.00 -13.45 -3.22
C ASP A 194 -16.20 -13.84 -4.08
N PHE A 195 -16.17 -13.52 -5.38
CA PHE A 195 -17.32 -13.65 -6.27
C PHE A 195 -17.00 -14.38 -7.58
N SER A 196 -18.05 -14.91 -8.22
CA SER A 196 -17.93 -15.58 -9.52
C SER A 196 -17.66 -14.57 -10.63
N GLU A 197 -17.02 -15.00 -11.73
CA GLU A 197 -16.84 -14.14 -12.92
C GLU A 197 -18.16 -13.57 -13.44
N GLN A 198 -19.27 -14.32 -13.32
CA GLN A 198 -20.59 -13.87 -13.74
C GLN A 198 -21.09 -12.71 -12.88
N ASP A 199 -20.85 -12.74 -11.57
CA ASP A 199 -21.20 -11.65 -10.67
C ASP A 199 -20.30 -10.44 -10.88
N MET A 200 -18.99 -10.65 -11.05
CA MET A 200 -18.06 -9.57 -11.37
C MET A 200 -18.47 -8.79 -12.63
N LYS A 201 -18.94 -9.50 -13.67
CA LYS A 201 -19.42 -8.86 -14.91
C LYS A 201 -20.62 -7.94 -14.69
N LYS A 202 -21.37 -8.09 -13.60
CA LYS A 202 -22.50 -7.20 -13.24
C LYS A 202 -22.03 -5.94 -12.53
N ILE A 203 -20.80 -5.88 -12.03
CA ILE A 203 -20.28 -4.71 -11.34
C ILE A 203 -19.44 -3.85 -12.30
N ALA A 204 -19.57 -2.54 -12.17
CA ALA A 204 -18.76 -1.53 -12.84
C ALA A 204 -18.39 -0.44 -11.83
N HIS A 205 -17.55 0.51 -12.26
CA HIS A 205 -17.23 1.68 -11.47
C HIS A 205 -17.40 2.95 -12.31
N ILE A 206 -17.60 4.07 -11.63
CA ILE A 206 -17.45 5.42 -12.15
C ILE A 206 -16.45 6.17 -11.28
N GLU A 207 -15.70 7.09 -11.87
CA GLU A 207 -14.84 8.00 -11.11
C GLU A 207 -15.70 8.85 -10.16
N GLN A 208 -15.13 9.17 -9.01
CA GLN A 208 -15.75 10.04 -8.03
C GLN A 208 -15.92 11.44 -8.62
N PRO A 209 -17.14 11.89 -8.91
CA PRO A 209 -17.32 13.19 -9.51
C PRO A 209 -17.39 14.26 -8.40
N PHE A 210 -16.85 15.45 -8.69
CA PHE A 210 -16.92 16.63 -7.81
C PHE A 210 -16.16 16.51 -6.47
N MET A 211 -15.09 15.72 -6.45
CA MET A 211 -14.13 15.58 -5.35
C MET A 211 -12.72 15.86 -5.88
#